data_AF-A0A963BL63-F1
#
_entry.id   AF-A0A963BL63-F1
#
_cell.length_a   1.000
_cell.length_b   1.000
_cell.length_c   1.000
_cell.angle_alpha   90.00
_cell.angle_beta   90.00
_cell.angle_gamma   90.00
#
_symmetry.space_group_name_H-M   'P 1'
#
loop_
_entity.id
_entity.type
_entity.pdbx_description
1 polymer ?
#
loop_
_entity_poly.entity_id
_entity_poly.type
_entity_poly.pdbx_seq_one_letter_code
_entity_poly.pdbx_strand_id
1 'polypeptide(L)'
;MTAYHHKKLRPWSLIAWSLRSLANLLRLWPLLAIAVWAASPVTLHLRWSYAYRDIGTYRVYTACTYLGPQGFIRSQPGETCPVFTLIDVGRAR
;
A
#
# COMPACT_ATOMS: atom_id res chain seq x y z
N MET A 1 16.19 -40.14 47.66
CA MET A 1 15.31 -40.66 46.58
C MET A 1 14.53 -39.48 46.02
N THR A 2 14.97 -38.94 44.88
CA THR A 2 14.37 -37.77 44.23
C THR A 2 13.19 -38.22 43.37
N ALA A 3 11.98 -37.80 43.75
CA ALA A 3 10.77 -38.08 42.98
C ALA A 3 10.80 -37.28 41.67
N TYR A 4 11.04 -37.98 40.55
CA TYR A 4 11.04 -37.39 39.21
C TYR A 4 9.60 -37.14 38.77
N HIS A 5 9.15 -35.89 38.86
CA HIS A 5 7.79 -35.48 38.49
C HIS A 5 7.72 -35.25 36.98
N HIS A 6 7.21 -36.23 36.24
CA HIS A 6 7.00 -36.10 34.79
C HIS A 6 6.03 -34.95 34.51
N LYS A 7 6.53 -33.81 34.03
CA LYS A 7 5.69 -32.73 33.49
C LYS A 7 5.11 -33.23 32.17
N LYS A 8 3.86 -33.66 32.20
CA LYS A 8 3.07 -34.03 31.03
C LYS A 8 2.93 -32.80 30.14
N LEU A 9 3.77 -32.69 29.11
CA LEU A 9 3.68 -31.65 28.08
C LEU A 9 2.28 -31.73 27.48
N ARG A 10 1.49 -30.67 27.65
CA ARG A 10 0.12 -30.57 27.14
C ARG A 10 0.18 -29.91 25.76
N PRO A 11 0.26 -30.67 24.64
CA PRO A 11 0.36 -30.08 23.30
C PRO A 11 -0.82 -29.15 22.99
N TRP A 12 -1.98 -29.41 23.58
CA TRP A 12 -3.16 -28.56 23.51
C TRP A 12 -2.95 -27.14 24.04
N SER A 13 -2.06 -26.92 25.02
CA SER A 13 -1.80 -25.56 25.50
C SER A 13 -0.95 -24.75 24.52
N LEU A 14 -0.05 -25.40 23.76
CA LEU A 14 0.71 -24.75 22.69
C LEU A 14 -0.22 -24.33 21.54
N ILE A 15 -1.15 -25.22 21.16
CA ILE A 15 -2.17 -24.94 20.14
C ILE A 15 -3.09 -23.81 20.61
N ALA A 16 -3.54 -23.83 21.87
CA ALA A 16 -4.37 -22.75 22.41
C ALA A 16 -3.64 -21.40 22.45
N TRP A 17 -2.33 -21.41 22.70
CA TRP A 17 -1.50 -20.20 22.65
C TRP A 17 -1.30 -19.69 21.22
N SER A 18 -1.06 -20.57 20.25
CA SER A 18 -0.91 -20.17 18.84
C SER A 18 -2.22 -19.62 18.26
N LEU A 19 -3.36 -20.26 18.55
CA LEU A 19 -4.67 -19.76 18.14
C LEU A 19 -5.01 -18.42 18.79
N ARG A 20 -4.67 -18.19 20.07
CA ARG A 20 -4.88 -16.89 20.72
C ARG A 20 -4.00 -15.79 20.13
N SER A 21 -2.75 -16.11 19.81
CA SER A 21 -1.83 -15.16 19.17
C SER A 21 -2.33 -14.81 17.76
N LEU A 22 -2.75 -15.83 16.99
CA LEU A 22 -3.33 -15.64 15.66
C LEU A 22 -4.63 -14.84 15.72
N ALA A 23 -5.52 -15.12 16.69
CA ALA A 23 -6.76 -14.38 16.87
C ALA A 23 -6.51 -12.91 17.25
N ASN A 24 -5.49 -12.61 18.06
CA ASN A 24 -5.11 -11.23 18.36
C ASN A 24 -4.49 -10.52 17.14
N LEU A 25 -3.70 -11.22 16.32
CA LEU A 25 -3.17 -10.68 15.07
C LEU A 25 -4.29 -10.43 14.05
N LEU A 26 -5.26 -11.35 13.97
CA LEU A 26 -6.47 -11.19 13.20
C LEU A 26 -7.36 -10.08 13.75
N ARG A 27 -7.33 -9.80 15.06
CA ARG A 27 -8.05 -8.64 15.62
C ARG A 27 -7.45 -7.31 15.16
N LEU A 28 -6.15 -7.31 14.85
CA LEU A 28 -5.42 -6.19 14.25
C LEU A 28 -5.47 -6.20 12.70
N TRP A 29 -6.32 -7.04 12.10
CA TRP A 29 -6.47 -7.12 10.64
C TRP A 29 -6.74 -5.77 9.94
N PRO A 30 -7.54 -4.80 10.47
CA PRO A 30 -7.77 -3.56 9.75
C PRO A 30 -6.50 -2.69 9.74
N LEU A 31 -5.68 -2.75 10.80
CA LEU A 31 -4.39 -2.07 10.85
C LEU A 31 -3.38 -2.70 9.90
N LEU A 32 -3.37 -4.03 9.81
CA LEU A 32 -2.56 -4.74 8.81
C LEU A 32 -2.99 -4.38 7.38
N ALA A 33 -4.30 -4.26 7.12
CA ALA A 33 -4.80 -3.83 5.82
C ALA A 33 -4.37 -2.40 5.48
N ILE A 34 -4.43 -1.47 6.44
CA ILE A 34 -3.93 -0.10 6.26
C ILE A 34 -2.42 -0.10 6.01
N ALA A 35 -1.64 -0.90 6.76
CA ALA A 35 -0.19 -1.00 6.59
C ALA A 35 0.18 -1.54 5.21
N VAL A 36 -0.50 -2.61 4.75
CA VAL A 36 -0.31 -3.18 3.41
C VAL A 36 -0.70 -2.17 2.33
N TRP A 37 -1.81 -1.45 2.51
CA TRP A 37 -2.24 -0.44 1.56
C TRP A 37 -1.26 0.75 1.50
N ALA A 38 -0.73 1.19 2.63
CA ALA A 38 0.28 2.23 2.70
C ALA A 38 1.62 1.80 2.07
N ALA A 39 1.97 0.52 2.17
CA ALA A 39 3.15 -0.06 1.54
C ALA A 39 2.95 -0.44 0.05
N SER A 40 1.73 -0.33 -0.48
CA SER A 40 1.45 -0.64 -1.88
C SER A 40 2.23 0.30 -2.81
N PRO A 41 2.94 -0.23 -3.83
CA PRO A 41 3.61 0.59 -4.84
C PRO A 41 2.61 1.31 -5.75
N VAL A 42 1.38 0.81 -5.85
CA VAL A 42 0.30 1.42 -6.63
C VAL A 42 -0.59 2.23 -5.71
N THR A 43 -0.66 3.53 -5.93
CA THR A 43 -1.51 4.44 -5.14
C THR A 43 -2.30 5.39 -6.04
N LEU A 44 -3.47 5.81 -5.55
CA LEU A 44 -4.33 6.78 -6.22
C LEU A 44 -3.71 8.17 -6.08
N HIS A 45 -3.53 8.84 -7.20
CA HIS A 45 -3.03 10.21 -7.24
C HIS A 45 -4.06 11.16 -7.86
N LEU A 46 -4.11 12.36 -7.31
CA LEU A 46 -4.93 13.48 -7.77
C LEU A 46 -4.07 14.45 -8.58
N ARG A 47 -4.58 14.91 -9.72
CA ARG A 47 -3.92 15.93 -10.52
C ARG A 47 -3.86 17.26 -9.77
N TRP A 48 -2.65 17.69 -9.43
CA TRP A 48 -2.37 18.95 -8.77
C TRP A 48 -2.25 20.09 -9.78
N SER A 49 -1.45 19.89 -10.83
CA SER A 49 -1.24 20.89 -11.88
C SER A 49 -1.03 20.24 -13.23
N TYR A 50 -1.30 20.98 -14.30
CA TYR A 50 -1.07 20.54 -15.67
C TYR A 50 -0.65 21.72 -16.54
N ALA A 51 0.20 21.43 -17.51
CA ALA A 51 0.59 22.31 -18.58
C ALA A 51 0.18 21.68 -19.91
N TYR A 52 -0.29 22.52 -20.83
CA TYR A 52 -0.69 22.10 -22.17
C TYR A 52 -0.16 23.08 -23.20
N ARG A 53 -0.05 22.61 -24.44
CA ARG A 53 0.24 23.42 -25.61
C ARG A 53 -0.88 23.22 -26.63
N ASP A 54 -1.42 24.31 -27.14
CA ASP A 54 -2.36 24.26 -28.27
C ASP A 54 -1.57 24.04 -29.57
N ILE A 55 -1.97 23.02 -30.34
CA ILE A 55 -1.44 22.70 -31.67
C ILE A 55 -2.62 22.68 -32.63
N GLY A 56 -2.87 23.82 -33.30
CA GLY A 56 -4.04 24.02 -34.13
C GLY A 56 -5.34 23.95 -33.31
N THR A 57 -6.16 22.94 -33.56
CA THR A 57 -7.43 22.69 -32.85
C THR A 57 -7.29 21.70 -31.68
N TYR A 58 -6.11 21.12 -31.48
CA TYR A 58 -5.89 20.08 -30.47
C TYR A 58 -5.05 20.61 -29.31
N ARG A 59 -5.34 20.10 -28.09
CA ARG A 59 -4.53 20.36 -26.89
C ARG A 59 -3.63 19.17 -26.61
N VAL A 60 -2.32 19.42 -26.54
CA VAL A 60 -1.33 18.41 -26.16
C VAL A 60 -0.82 18.73 -24.77
N TYR A 61 -0.98 17.77 -23.84
CA TYR A 61 -0.48 17.92 -22.48
C TYR A 61 1.04 17.71 -22.45
N THR A 62 1.76 18.69 -21.91
CA THR A 62 3.23 18.69 -21.90
C THR A 62 3.81 18.30 -20.56
N ALA A 63 3.12 18.60 -19.46
CA ALA A 63 3.54 18.20 -18.13
C ALA A 63 2.33 18.12 -17.19
N CYS A 64 2.25 17.04 -16.41
CA CYS A 64 1.19 16.88 -15.42
C CYS A 64 1.80 16.47 -14.09
N THR A 65 1.40 17.15 -13.04
CA THR A 65 1.87 16.89 -11.68
C THR A 65 0.73 16.31 -10.88
N TYR A 66 1.01 15.20 -10.23
CA TYR A 66 0.08 14.44 -9.43
C TYR A 66 0.52 14.46 -7.98
N LEU A 67 -0.43 14.66 -7.07
CA LEU A 67 -0.24 14.56 -5.63
C LEU A 67 -0.87 13.26 -5.16
N GLY A 68 -0.09 12.45 -4.46
CA GLY A 68 -0.57 11.21 -3.85
C GLY A 68 0.05 10.96 -2.48
N PRO A 69 -0.23 9.80 -1.88
CA PRO A 69 0.23 9.43 -0.55
C PRO A 69 1.76 9.42 -0.42
N GLN A 70 2.46 9.18 -1.53
CA GLN A 70 3.91 9.10 -1.60
C GLN A 70 4.58 10.41 -2.07
N GLY A 71 3.80 11.48 -2.23
CA GLY A 71 4.28 12.81 -2.60
C GLY A 71 3.87 13.26 -4.00
N PHE A 72 4.70 14.11 -4.61
CA PHE A 72 4.47 14.66 -5.95
C PHE A 72 5.15 13.81 -7.02
N ILE A 73 4.39 13.42 -8.04
CA ILE A 73 4.89 12.68 -9.22
C ILE A 73 4.63 13.50 -10.47
N ARG A 74 5.61 13.53 -11.38
CA ARG A 74 5.51 14.21 -12.67
C ARG A 74 5.33 13.17 -13.78
N SER A 75 4.25 13.32 -14.56
CA SER A 75 3.97 12.49 -15.73
C SER A 75 4.91 12.84 -16.88
N GLN A 76 5.17 11.87 -17.75
CA GLN A 76 5.92 12.09 -18.98
C GLN A 76 5.12 12.94 -19.98
N PRO A 77 5.80 13.75 -20.82
CA PRO A 77 5.15 14.55 -21.85
C PRO A 77 4.44 13.66 -22.89
N GLY A 78 3.24 14.06 -23.32
CA GLY A 78 2.47 13.34 -24.35
C GLY A 78 1.46 12.32 -23.81
N GLU A 79 1.42 12.08 -22.51
CA GLU A 79 0.38 11.23 -21.90
C GLU A 79 -0.92 12.02 -21.65
N THR A 80 -2.04 11.28 -21.63
CA THR A 80 -3.31 11.82 -21.14
C THR A 80 -3.19 12.21 -19.67
N CYS A 81 -3.71 13.37 -19.30
CA CYS A 81 -3.68 13.86 -17.93
C CYS A 81 -5.05 13.80 -17.25
N PRO A 82 -5.52 12.63 -16.83
CA PRO A 82 -6.78 12.50 -16.10
C PRO A 82 -6.73 13.23 -14.74
N VAL A 83 -7.90 13.51 -14.17
CA VAL A 83 -8.00 14.14 -12.84
C VAL A 83 -7.54 13.18 -11.74
N PHE A 84 -7.85 11.90 -11.89
CA PHE A 84 -7.45 10.83 -10.99
C PHE A 84 -6.73 9.75 -11.78
N THR A 85 -5.63 9.23 -11.26
CA THR A 85 -4.91 8.12 -11.88
C THR A 85 -4.25 7.24 -10.83
N LEU A 86 -4.11 5.96 -11.15
CA LEU A 86 -3.34 5.01 -10.35
C LEU A 86 -1.92 5.00 -10.91
N ILE A 87 -0.95 5.41 -10.09
CA ILE A 87 0.45 5.44 -10.48
C ILE A 87 1.21 4.39 -9.68
N ASP A 88 1.97 3.56 -10.39
CA ASP A 88 2.97 2.68 -9.81
C ASP A 88 4.25 3.48 -9.58
N VAL A 89 4.52 3.82 -8.32
CA VAL A 89 5.67 4.67 -7.95
C VAL A 89 6.99 3.93 -8.14
N GLY A 90 6.99 2.59 -8.16
CA GLY A 90 8.17 1.79 -8.49
C GLY A 90 8.64 1.96 -9.93
N ARG A 91 7.75 2.41 -10.82
CA ARG A 91 8.02 2.64 -12.25
C ARG A 91 8.17 4.11 -12.62
N ALA A 92 7.82 5.02 -11.71
CA ALA A 92 7.82 6.47 -11.93
C ALA A 92 9.13 7.16 -11.49
N ARG A 93 10.13 6.38 -11.05
CA ARG A 93 11.46 6.85 -10.64
C ARG A 93 12.51 6.68 -11.74
#